data_AF-A0A655FY74-F1
#
_entry.id   AF-A0A655FY74-F1
#
_cell.length_a   1.000
_cell.length_b   1.000
_cell.length_c   1.000
_cell.angle_alpha   90.00
_cell.angle_beta   90.00
_cell.angle_gamma   90.00
#
_symmetry.space_group_name_H-M   'P 1'
#
loop_
_entity.id
_entity.type
_entity.pdbx_description
1 polymer ?
#
loop_
_entity_poly.entity_id
_entity_poly.type
_entity_poly.pdbx_seq_one_letter_code
_entity_poly.pdbx_strand_id
1 'polypeptide(L)'
;MVVDADGVVLASHDGVHGFTIGQRRGLGIAGPGPNGRPRYVTAIDADTATVHVGDVTDLDVQTLTGRAPVFTAGAAPSGPVDCVVQVRAHGETVSAVAELIGDALFVQLHAPLRGVARGQTLVLYRPDPAGDEVLGSATIAGASGLSTGGNPGA
;
A
#
# COMPACT_ATOMS: atom_id res chain seq x y z
N MET A 1 11.03 -14.17 2.08
CA MET A 1 9.98 -15.22 2.13
C MET A 1 8.78 -14.76 1.34
N VAL A 2 7.99 -15.67 0.79
CA VAL A 2 6.70 -15.36 0.14
C VAL A 2 5.57 -15.68 1.11
N VAL A 3 4.68 -14.71 1.37
CA VAL A 3 3.58 -14.83 2.34
C VAL A 3 2.24 -14.45 1.72
N ASP A 4 1.15 -15.03 2.20
CA ASP A 4 -0.20 -14.59 1.82
C ASP A 4 -0.73 -13.42 2.68
N ALA A 5 -2.00 -13.07 2.48
CA ALA A 5 -2.69 -11.99 3.20
C ALA A 5 -2.79 -12.24 4.72
N ASP A 6 -2.82 -13.50 5.15
CA ASP A 6 -2.87 -13.89 6.56
C ASP A 6 -1.45 -13.96 7.18
N GLY A 7 -0.42 -13.68 6.38
CA GLY A 7 0.98 -13.78 6.80
C GLY A 7 1.51 -15.21 6.80
N VAL A 8 0.78 -16.18 6.24
CA VAL A 8 1.24 -17.56 6.14
C VAL A 8 2.36 -17.65 5.12
N VAL A 9 3.50 -18.21 5.53
CA VAL A 9 4.64 -18.43 4.65
C VAL A 9 4.33 -19.54 3.66
N LEU A 10 4.33 -19.20 2.37
CA LEU A 10 4.04 -20.12 1.27
C LEU A 10 5.31 -20.64 0.58
N ALA A 11 6.39 -19.86 0.58
CA ALA A 11 7.66 -20.23 -0.04
C ALA A 11 8.83 -19.40 0.52
N SER A 12 10.05 -19.86 0.24
CA SER A 12 11.31 -19.13 0.51
C SER A 12 11.98 -18.71 -0.80
N HIS A 13 12.81 -17.68 -0.74
CA HIS A 13 13.59 -17.16 -1.87
C HIS A 13 14.87 -16.49 -1.36
N ASP A 14 15.86 -16.30 -2.25
CA ASP A 14 17.16 -15.71 -1.91
C ASP A 14 17.19 -14.18 -1.95
N GLY A 15 16.14 -13.55 -2.49
CA GLY A 15 15.99 -12.09 -2.47
C GLY A 15 14.76 -11.61 -3.24
N VAL A 16 14.35 -10.36 -3.00
CA VAL A 16 13.14 -9.79 -3.62
C VAL A 16 13.34 -9.31 -5.07
N HIS A 17 14.59 -9.22 -5.54
CA HIS A 17 14.93 -8.68 -6.87
C HIS A 17 14.35 -9.47 -8.05
N GLY A 18 14.04 -10.76 -7.86
CA GLY A 18 13.40 -11.60 -8.87
C GLY A 18 11.87 -11.44 -8.94
N PHE A 19 11.30 -10.55 -8.13
CA PHE A 19 9.85 -10.35 -8.03
C PHE A 19 9.42 -8.99 -8.56
N THR A 20 8.30 -8.97 -9.27
CA THR A 20 7.64 -7.76 -9.75
C THR A 20 6.19 -7.76 -9.29
N ILE A 21 5.65 -6.61 -8.87
CA ILE A 21 4.21 -6.49 -8.57
C ILE A 21 3.39 -6.94 -9.79
N GLY A 22 2.36 -7.76 -9.55
CA GLY A 22 1.54 -8.39 -10.60
C GLY A 22 2.14 -9.67 -11.19
N GLN A 23 3.32 -10.11 -10.75
CA GLN A 23 3.90 -11.37 -11.19
C GLN A 23 3.07 -12.56 -10.71
N ARG A 24 2.69 -13.44 -11.65
CA ARG A 24 1.94 -14.68 -11.39
C ARG A 24 2.79 -15.95 -11.48
N ARG A 25 3.79 -15.97 -12.36
CA ARG A 25 4.62 -17.15 -12.65
C ARG A 25 5.95 -17.07 -11.92
N GLY A 26 6.57 -18.23 -11.65
CA GLY A 26 7.90 -18.29 -11.05
C GLY A 26 7.94 -17.86 -9.58
N LEU A 27 6.83 -17.98 -8.85
CA LEU A 27 6.75 -17.58 -7.43
C LEU A 27 7.32 -18.64 -6.47
N GLY A 28 7.65 -19.83 -6.95
CA GLY A 28 8.09 -20.95 -6.10
C GLY A 28 7.00 -21.52 -5.19
N ILE A 29 5.74 -21.14 -5.40
CA ILE A 29 4.58 -21.61 -4.61
C ILE A 29 3.89 -22.77 -5.34
N ALA A 30 3.57 -23.83 -4.59
CA ALA A 30 2.81 -24.95 -5.10
C ALA A 30 1.31 -24.62 -5.20
N GLY A 31 0.72 -24.87 -6.39
CA GLY A 31 -0.72 -24.82 -6.61
C GLY A 31 -1.36 -23.42 -6.57
N PRO A 32 -2.66 -23.33 -6.93
CA PRO A 32 -3.43 -22.09 -6.81
C PRO A 32 -3.70 -21.72 -5.34
N GLY A 33 -4.26 -20.53 -5.13
CA GLY A 33 -4.76 -20.06 -3.83
C GLY A 33 -5.85 -20.96 -3.24
N PRO A 34 -6.26 -20.73 -1.98
CA PRO A 34 -7.32 -21.51 -1.31
C PRO A 34 -8.62 -21.62 -2.13
N ASN A 35 -8.93 -20.58 -2.91
CA ASN A 35 -10.12 -20.48 -3.76
C ASN A 35 -9.91 -21.02 -5.19
N GLY A 36 -8.82 -21.75 -5.46
CA GLY A 36 -8.46 -22.22 -6.80
C GLY A 36 -7.99 -21.12 -7.76
N ARG A 37 -7.90 -19.87 -7.29
CA ARG A 37 -7.49 -18.71 -8.09
C ARG A 37 -5.96 -18.59 -8.19
N PRO A 38 -5.41 -18.04 -9.28
CA PRO A 38 -3.98 -17.74 -9.37
C PRO A 38 -3.55 -16.73 -8.31
N ARG A 39 -2.30 -16.86 -7.85
CA ARG A 39 -1.65 -15.90 -6.95
C ARG A 39 -0.83 -14.89 -7.76
N TYR A 40 -0.82 -13.65 -7.30
CA TYR A 40 -0.07 -12.53 -7.86
C TYR A 40 0.76 -11.90 -6.75
N VAL A 41 1.95 -11.39 -7.07
CA VAL A 41 2.71 -10.53 -6.14
C VAL A 41 1.94 -9.22 -5.96
N THR A 42 1.48 -8.95 -4.75
CA THR A 42 0.64 -7.77 -4.42
C THR A 42 1.45 -6.67 -3.77
N ALA A 43 2.48 -7.02 -3.00
CA ALA A 43 3.42 -6.08 -2.41
C ALA A 43 4.81 -6.71 -2.28
N ILE A 44 5.83 -5.86 -2.26
CA ILE A 44 7.21 -6.23 -1.95
C ILE A 44 7.67 -5.33 -0.81
N ASP A 45 8.23 -5.96 0.22
CA ASP A 45 8.86 -5.32 1.37
C ASP A 45 10.36 -5.64 1.30
N ALA A 46 11.14 -4.66 0.86
CA ALA A 46 12.58 -4.84 0.70
C ALA A 46 13.32 -4.88 2.03
N ASP A 47 12.82 -4.17 3.04
CA ASP A 47 13.44 -4.09 4.38
C ASP A 47 13.42 -5.46 5.08
N THR A 48 12.32 -6.21 4.91
CA THR A 48 12.14 -7.53 5.52
C THR A 48 12.39 -8.69 4.55
N ALA A 49 12.75 -8.39 3.30
CA ALA A 49 12.84 -9.36 2.20
C ALA A 49 11.58 -10.24 2.08
N THR A 50 10.40 -9.62 2.20
CA THR A 50 9.10 -10.29 2.16
C THR A 50 8.35 -9.96 0.86
N VAL A 51 7.84 -10.99 0.20
CA VAL A 51 6.99 -10.89 -0.99
C VAL A 51 5.58 -11.28 -0.57
N HIS A 52 4.64 -10.36 -0.68
CA HIS A 52 3.23 -10.63 -0.41
C HIS A 52 2.55 -11.11 -1.68
N VAL A 53 1.71 -12.14 -1.55
CA VAL A 53 0.89 -12.64 -2.65
C VAL A 53 -0.59 -12.68 -2.28
N GLY A 54 -1.43 -12.38 -3.25
CA GLY A 54 -2.88 -12.39 -3.13
C GLY A 54 -3.52 -12.73 -4.46
N ASP A 55 -4.81 -12.48 -4.59
CA ASP A 55 -5.51 -12.61 -5.85
C ASP A 55 -5.33 -11.36 -6.74
N VAL A 56 -5.99 -11.35 -7.91
CA VAL A 56 -5.87 -10.23 -8.86
C VAL A 56 -6.49 -8.93 -8.35
N THR A 57 -7.50 -9.02 -7.46
CA THR A 57 -8.17 -7.86 -6.90
C THR A 57 -7.34 -7.18 -5.81
N ASP A 58 -6.46 -7.95 -5.15
CA ASP A 58 -5.48 -7.43 -4.18
C ASP A 58 -4.36 -6.58 -4.83
N LEU A 59 -4.29 -6.52 -6.16
CA LEU A 59 -3.39 -5.61 -6.87
C LEU A 59 -3.86 -4.15 -6.84
N ASP A 60 -5.15 -3.94 -6.63
CA ASP A 60 -5.76 -2.62 -6.51
C ASP A 60 -5.70 -2.19 -5.05
N VAL A 61 -4.90 -1.17 -4.76
CA VAL A 61 -4.73 -0.60 -3.42
C VAL A 61 -5.68 0.58 -3.26
N GLN A 62 -6.49 0.55 -2.22
CA GLN A 62 -7.43 1.61 -1.85
C GLN A 62 -7.04 2.29 -0.55
N THR A 63 -6.30 1.61 0.32
CA THR A 63 -5.87 2.17 1.60
C THR A 63 -4.37 2.02 1.78
N LEU A 64 -3.76 3.03 2.38
CA LEU A 64 -2.35 3.07 2.74
C LEU A 64 -2.21 3.37 4.22
N THR A 65 -1.20 2.78 4.83
CA THR A 65 -0.76 3.15 6.19
C THR A 65 0.69 3.58 6.13
N GLY A 66 0.96 4.80 6.56
CA GLY A 66 2.28 5.39 6.67
C GLY A 66 2.79 5.37 8.11
N ARG A 67 4.08 5.07 8.28
CA ARG A 67 4.80 5.20 9.55
C ARG A 67 5.73 6.41 9.52
N ALA A 68 6.09 6.89 10.72
CA ALA A 68 6.98 8.04 10.92
C ALA A 68 6.57 9.28 10.09
N PRO A 69 5.32 9.77 10.25
CA PRO A 69 4.85 10.91 9.47
C PRO A 69 5.60 12.19 9.85
N VAL A 70 5.91 13.01 8.84
CA VAL A 70 6.51 14.34 8.98
C VAL A 70 5.61 15.36 8.31
N PHE A 71 5.17 16.37 9.06
CA PHE A 71 4.28 17.42 8.57
C PHE A 71 5.02 18.75 8.39
N THR A 72 4.81 19.39 7.25
CA THR A 72 5.51 20.64 6.88
C THR A 72 5.18 21.79 7.83
N ALA A 73 3.93 21.85 8.31
CA ALA A 73 3.49 22.87 9.26
C ALA A 73 4.04 22.67 10.69
N GLY A 74 4.85 21.64 10.93
CA GLY A 74 5.39 21.30 12.25
C GLY A 74 4.40 20.60 13.19
N ALA A 75 3.14 20.49 12.79
CA ALA A 75 2.10 19.76 13.50
C ALA A 75 1.21 18.99 12.52
N ALA A 76 0.62 17.90 12.99
CA ALA A 76 -0.36 17.13 12.22
C ALA A 76 -1.68 17.92 12.05
N PRO A 77 -2.43 17.69 10.96
CA PRO A 77 -3.81 18.12 10.86
C PRO A 77 -4.63 17.59 12.05
N SER A 78 -5.59 18.39 12.53
CA SER A 78 -6.42 18.04 13.69
C SER A 78 -7.48 16.96 13.41
N GLY A 79 -7.55 16.46 12.19
CA GLY A 79 -8.54 15.48 11.73
C GLY A 79 -8.32 15.12 10.27
N PRO A 80 -9.29 14.44 9.63
CA PRO A 80 -9.22 14.07 8.23
C PRO A 80 -9.01 15.28 7.32
N VAL A 81 -8.14 15.14 6.32
CA VAL A 81 -7.85 16.18 5.33
C VAL A 81 -8.00 15.62 3.91
N ASP A 82 -8.77 16.32 3.09
CA ASP A 82 -8.78 16.10 1.64
C ASP A 82 -7.44 16.54 1.04
N CYS A 83 -6.83 15.64 0.27
CA CYS A 83 -5.53 15.84 -0.34
C CYS A 83 -5.40 15.08 -1.65
N VAL A 84 -4.25 15.24 -2.31
CA VAL A 84 -3.77 14.31 -3.33
C VAL A 84 -2.49 13.65 -2.85
N VAL A 85 -2.36 12.36 -3.11
CA VAL A 85 -1.25 11.52 -2.62
C VAL A 85 -0.37 11.12 -3.79
N GLN A 86 0.94 11.24 -3.62
CA GLN A 86 1.93 10.67 -4.53
C GLN A 86 2.71 9.57 -3.82
N VAL A 87 2.72 8.35 -4.38
CA VAL A 87 3.46 7.20 -3.81
C VAL A 87 4.72 6.82 -4.60
N ARG A 88 4.98 7.52 -5.72
CA ARG A 88 6.13 7.32 -6.61
C ARG A 88 6.57 8.68 -7.15
N ALA A 89 7.87 8.97 -7.13
CA ALA A 89 8.41 10.27 -7.55
C ALA A 89 8.00 10.71 -8.98
N HIS A 90 7.80 9.76 -9.88
CA HIS A 90 7.33 9.99 -11.26
C HIS A 90 5.94 9.39 -11.52
N GLY A 91 5.20 9.08 -10.46
CA GLY A 91 3.84 8.56 -10.55
C GLY A 91 2.80 9.66 -10.53
N GLU A 92 1.61 9.32 -11.01
CA GLU A 92 0.41 10.14 -10.89
C GLU A 92 0.04 10.36 -9.42
N THR A 93 -0.59 11.49 -9.15
CA THR A 93 -1.23 11.78 -7.86
C THR A 93 -2.67 11.27 -7.87
N VAL A 94 -3.15 10.83 -6.71
CA VAL A 94 -4.52 10.35 -6.55
C VAL A 94 -5.21 11.08 -5.41
N SER A 95 -6.44 11.55 -5.64
CA SER A 95 -7.26 12.17 -4.60
C SER A 95 -7.51 11.20 -3.45
N ALA A 96 -7.44 11.70 -2.23
CA ALA A 96 -7.54 10.91 -1.03
C ALA A 96 -7.99 11.72 0.18
N VAL A 97 -8.42 11.02 1.22
CA VAL A 97 -8.53 11.55 2.58
C VAL A 97 -7.41 10.97 3.41
N ALA A 98 -6.66 11.82 4.10
CA ALA A 98 -5.59 11.42 5.01
C ALA A 98 -5.94 11.81 6.44
N GLU A 99 -5.62 10.95 7.41
CA GLU A 99 -5.84 11.19 8.83
C GLU A 99 -4.70 10.58 9.64
N LEU A 100 -4.19 11.33 10.62
CA LEU A 100 -3.26 10.77 11.60
C LEU A 100 -4.07 10.13 12.73
N ILE A 101 -3.92 8.82 12.92
CA ILE A 101 -4.54 8.09 14.03
C ILE A 101 -3.41 7.47 14.86
N GLY A 102 -3.20 8.00 16.06
CA GLY A 102 -2.04 7.65 16.88
C GLY A 102 -0.74 8.15 16.24
N ASP A 103 0.17 7.24 15.91
CA ASP A 103 1.45 7.50 15.25
C ASP A 103 1.45 7.10 13.75
N ALA A 104 0.33 6.58 13.25
CA ALA A 104 0.18 6.08 11.91
C ALA A 104 -0.68 7.02 11.06
N LEU A 105 -0.19 7.32 9.87
CA LEU A 105 -0.92 8.09 8.87
C LEU A 105 -1.78 7.13 8.04
N PHE A 106 -3.09 7.25 8.15
CA PHE A 106 -4.05 6.51 7.34
C PHE A 106 -4.44 7.33 6.12
N VAL A 107 -4.46 6.69 4.96
CA VAL A 107 -4.82 7.34 3.70
C VAL A 107 -5.82 6.45 2.97
N GLN A 108 -6.99 7.01 2.68
CA GLN A 108 -8.03 6.38 1.88
C GLN A 108 -8.06 7.03 0.49
N LEU A 109 -7.76 6.26 -0.54
CA LEU A 109 -7.71 6.73 -1.92
C LEU A 109 -9.12 6.72 -2.53
N HIS A 110 -9.45 7.76 -3.30
CA HIS A 110 -10.72 7.83 -4.03
C HIS A 110 -10.72 6.96 -5.29
N ALA A 111 -9.54 6.66 -5.83
CA ALA A 111 -9.34 5.73 -6.93
C ALA A 111 -8.22 4.74 -6.58
N PRO A 112 -8.29 3.48 -7.03
CA PRO A 112 -7.28 2.49 -6.68
C PRO A 112 -5.93 2.79 -7.34
N LEU A 113 -4.85 2.55 -6.61
CA LEU A 113 -3.48 2.57 -7.11
C LEU A 113 -2.96 1.15 -7.30
N ARG A 114 -2.06 0.96 -8.27
CA ARG A 114 -1.33 -0.30 -8.44
C ARG A 114 0.15 -0.12 -8.19
N GLY A 115 0.79 -1.20 -7.74
CA GLY A 115 2.25 -1.20 -7.59
C GLY A 115 2.74 -0.37 -6.41
N VAL A 116 1.98 -0.30 -5.33
CA VAL A 116 2.46 0.33 -4.10
C VAL A 116 3.47 -0.59 -3.43
N ALA A 117 4.70 -0.10 -3.22
CA ALA A 117 5.74 -0.85 -2.53
C ALA A 117 5.92 -0.33 -1.10
N ARG A 118 6.07 -1.25 -0.15
CA ARG A 118 6.41 -0.89 1.24
C ARG A 118 7.84 -0.35 1.29
N GLY A 119 8.09 0.56 2.22
CA GLY A 119 9.37 1.27 2.34
C GLY A 119 9.50 2.49 1.43
N GLN A 120 8.63 2.68 0.43
CA GLN A 120 8.59 3.93 -0.34
C GLN A 120 7.91 5.04 0.45
N THR A 121 8.21 6.28 0.08
CA THR A 121 7.58 7.47 0.67
C THR A 121 6.26 7.76 -0.03
N LEU A 122 5.20 7.98 0.75
CA LEU A 122 3.99 8.68 0.31
C LEU A 122 4.12 10.15 0.67
N VAL A 123 3.68 11.04 -0.21
CA VAL A 123 3.64 12.49 0.03
C VAL A 123 2.21 12.98 -0.15
N LEU A 124 1.76 13.81 0.80
CA LEU A 124 0.45 14.45 0.80
C LEU A 124 0.58 15.88 0.28
N TYR A 125 -0.26 16.23 -0.69
CA TYR A 125 -0.35 17.58 -1.23
C TYR A 125 -1.76 18.14 -1.09
N ARG A 126 -1.84 19.45 -0.87
CA ARG A 126 -3.08 20.21 -1.02
C ARG A 126 -3.01 20.95 -2.35
N PRO A 127 -3.92 20.66 -3.30
CA PRO A 127 -3.99 21.42 -4.54
C PRO A 127 -4.25 22.89 -4.28
N ASP A 128 -3.47 23.77 -4.91
CA ASP A 128 -3.61 25.23 -4.80
C ASP A 128 -3.36 25.88 -6.18
N PRO A 129 -4.20 26.85 -6.62
CA PRO A 129 -4.01 27.54 -7.90
C PRO A 129 -2.65 28.21 -8.09
N ALA A 130 -1.97 28.60 -7.01
CA ALA A 130 -0.64 29.21 -7.02
C ALA A 130 0.50 28.16 -6.99
N GLY A 131 0.16 26.88 -6.82
CA GLY A 131 1.08 25.75 -6.75
C GLY A 131 0.83 24.89 -5.52
N ASP A 132 0.74 23.57 -5.72
CA ASP A 132 0.37 22.62 -4.68
C ASP A 132 1.27 22.70 -3.43
N GLU A 133 0.64 22.72 -2.25
CA GLU A 133 1.32 22.75 -0.96
C GLU A 133 1.64 21.32 -0.50
N VAL A 134 2.87 21.07 -0.05
CA VAL A 134 3.23 19.81 0.61
C VAL A 134 2.74 19.84 2.05
N LEU A 135 1.77 18.98 2.39
CA LEU A 135 1.25 18.87 3.76
C LEU A 135 2.16 18.03 4.65
N GLY A 136 2.72 16.96 4.08
CA GLY A 136 3.59 16.04 4.81
C GLY A 136 3.93 14.80 4.02
N SER A 137 4.69 13.89 4.64
CA SER A 137 5.05 12.60 4.07
C SER A 137 5.14 11.53 5.14
N ALA A 138 5.11 10.26 4.72
CA ALA A 138 5.33 9.11 5.58
C ALA A 138 5.94 7.95 4.78
N THR A 139 6.57 7.00 5.46
CA THR A 139 7.02 5.75 4.83
C THR A 139 5.87 4.75 4.77
N ILE A 140 5.54 4.22 3.59
CA ILE A 140 4.49 3.23 3.40
C ILE A 140 4.85 1.95 4.18
N ALA A 141 4.04 1.61 5.17
CA ALA A 141 4.14 0.39 5.97
C ALA A 141 3.05 -0.62 5.63
N GLY A 142 1.90 -0.16 5.14
CA GLY A 142 0.76 -0.98 4.76
C GLY A 142 0.11 -0.49 3.46
N ALA A 143 -0.40 -1.44 2.68
CA ALA A 143 -1.18 -1.20 1.47
C ALA A 143 -2.16 -2.36 1.31
N SER A 144 -3.43 -2.06 1.11
CA SER A 144 -4.46 -3.07 0.91
C SER A 144 -5.58 -2.54 0.01
N GLY A 145 -6.29 -3.48 -0.62
CA GLY A 145 -7.49 -3.17 -1.39
C GLY A 145 -8.65 -2.73 -0.50
N LEU A 146 -9.79 -2.46 -1.13
CA LEU A 146 -11.02 -2.18 -0.40
C LEU A 146 -11.39 -3.45 0.37
N SER A 147 -11.38 -3.41 1.70
CA SER A 147 -12.03 -4.46 2.47
C SER A 147 -13.52 -4.36 2.19
N THR A 148 -14.04 -5.22 1.32
CA THR A 148 -15.47 -5.51 1.30
C THR A 148 -15.75 -6.08 2.68
N GLY A 149 -16.39 -5.30 3.56
CA GLY A 149 -16.67 -5.71 4.93
C GLY A 149 -17.26 -7.12 4.93
N GLY A 150 -16.49 -8.08 5.45
CA GLY A 150 -17.04 -9.32 5.94
C GLY A 150 -17.92 -8.92 7.12
N ASN A 151 -19.24 -8.98 6.93
CA ASN A 151 -20.19 -8.82 8.01
C ASN A 151 -19.85 -9.87 9.09
N PRO A 152 -19.46 -9.49 10.32
CA PRO A 152 -19.32 -10.47 11.39
C PRO A 152 -20.73 -10.82 11.87
N GLY A 153 -21.31 -11.89 11.35
CA GLY A 153 -22.50 -12.52 11.90
C GLY A 153 -23.64 -12.71 10.90
N ALA A 154 -23.78 -13.96 10.47
CA ALA A 154 -25.06 -14.65 10.40
C ALA A 154 -24.82 -16.11 10.77
#